data_AF-A0A413YRB8-F1
#
_entry.id   AF-A0A413YRB8-F1
#
_cell.length_a   1.000
_cell.length_b   1.000
_cell.length_c   1.000
_cell.angle_alpha   90.00
_cell.angle_beta   90.00
_cell.angle_gamma   90.00
#
_symmetry.space_group_name_H-M   'P 1'
#
loop_
_entity.id
_entity.type
_entity.pdbx_description
1 polymer ?
#
loop_
_entity_poly.entity_id
_entity_poly.type
_entity_poly.pdbx_seq_one_letter_code
_entity_poly.pdbx_strand_id
1 'polypeptide(L)'
;MNEENVTVNGAGTQDEEPAAKNNETKAEKFIRLGEYRMNKAIDAIGRLELLANKSAYEYTAEQVEAVFGALENKVADVKAKFSTKKQDNTSFSFGTHAE
;
A
#
# COMPACT_ATOMS: atom_id res chain seq x y z
N MET A 1 40.03 11.23 -16.74
CA MET A 1 39.72 9.80 -16.58
C MET A 1 39.89 9.48 -15.12
N ASN A 2 38.79 9.38 -14.38
CA ASN A 2 38.76 8.96 -12.99
C ASN A 2 37.81 7.78 -12.91
N GLU A 3 38.42 6.61 -12.78
CA GLU A 3 37.77 5.32 -12.58
C GLU A 3 37.11 5.25 -11.20
N GLU A 4 35.85 4.83 -11.24
CA GLU A 4 35.17 3.90 -10.33
C GLU A 4 35.28 4.08 -8.80
N ASN A 5 34.13 4.38 -8.20
CA ASN A 5 33.65 3.54 -7.11
C ASN A 5 32.15 3.33 -7.25
N VAL A 6 31.78 2.19 -7.85
CA VAL A 6 30.44 1.59 -7.71
C VAL A 6 30.31 1.15 -6.25
N THR A 7 29.64 1.96 -5.45
CA THR A 7 29.17 1.53 -4.13
C THR A 7 27.94 0.65 -4.32
N VAL A 8 28.20 -0.65 -4.40
CA VAL A 8 27.24 -1.73 -4.09
C VAL A 8 26.67 -1.49 -2.70
N ASN A 9 25.36 -1.26 -2.58
CA ASN A 9 24.60 -1.38 -1.32
C ASN A 9 23.10 -1.64 -1.62
N GLY A 10 22.81 -2.81 -2.20
CA GLY A 10 21.44 -3.33 -2.35
C GLY A 10 21.00 -4.14 -1.14
N ALA A 11 21.01 -3.53 0.05
CA ALA A 11 20.43 -4.11 1.26
C ALA A 11 20.05 -2.97 2.22
N GLY A 12 19.12 -2.12 1.79
CA GLY A 12 18.64 -0.99 2.57
C GLY A 12 17.76 -1.44 3.73
N THR A 13 18.32 -1.44 4.93
CA THR A 13 17.63 -1.28 6.20
C THR A 13 16.76 -0.01 6.16
N GLN A 14 15.46 -0.12 5.85
CA GLN A 14 14.54 1.03 5.82
C GLN A 14 13.11 0.64 6.22
N ASP A 15 12.91 -0.05 7.35
CA ASP A 15 11.56 -0.34 7.86
C ASP A 15 10.98 0.79 8.74
N GLU A 16 11.68 1.93 8.81
CA GLU A 16 11.15 3.12 9.50
C GLU A 16 10.26 3.93 8.55
N GLU A 17 9.03 4.17 9.01
CA GLU A 17 8.12 5.13 8.37
C GLU A 17 8.77 6.52 8.36
N PRO A 18 8.67 7.30 7.27
CA PRO A 18 9.27 8.63 7.21
C PRO A 18 8.81 9.47 8.41
N ALA A 19 9.71 10.27 8.96
CA ALA A 19 9.36 11.17 10.06
C ALA A 19 8.25 12.16 9.65
N ALA A 20 7.40 12.52 10.61
CA ALA A 20 6.39 13.57 10.42
C ALA A 20 7.06 14.92 10.18
N LYS A 21 6.46 15.75 9.30
CA LYS A 21 6.91 17.12 9.09
C LYS A 21 6.19 18.05 10.07
N ASN A 22 6.89 19.04 10.61
CA ASN A 22 6.27 20.05 11.47
C ASN A 22 5.12 20.76 10.73
N ASN A 23 3.96 20.86 11.38
CA ASN A 23 2.74 21.45 10.85
C ASN A 23 2.16 20.75 9.59
N GLU A 24 2.42 19.46 9.38
CA GLU A 24 1.83 18.73 8.24
C GLU A 24 0.30 18.72 8.30
N THR A 25 -0.34 19.04 7.18
CA THR A 25 -1.78 18.90 7.00
C THR A 25 -2.16 17.42 6.86
N LYS A 26 -3.45 17.10 7.08
CA LYS A 26 -3.97 15.74 6.88
C LYS A 26 -3.74 15.22 5.45
N ALA A 27 -3.82 16.11 4.46
CA ALA A 27 -3.60 15.77 3.05
C ALA A 27 -2.11 15.46 2.81
N GLU A 28 -1.19 16.29 3.30
CA GLU A 28 0.25 16.05 3.18
C GLU A 28 0.69 14.79 3.90
N LYS A 29 0.11 14.52 5.09
CA LYS A 29 0.32 13.26 5.81
C LYS A 29 -0.14 12.05 4.99
N PHE A 30 -1.30 12.15 4.34
CA PHE A 30 -1.81 11.07 3.48
C PHE A 30 -0.87 10.80 2.30
N ILE A 31 -0.36 11.83 1.63
CA ILE A 31 0.61 11.68 0.54
C ILE A 31 1.92 11.07 1.06
N ARG A 32 2.51 11.65 2.12
CA ARG A 32 3.79 11.17 2.71
C ARG A 32 3.73 9.69 3.09
N LEU A 33 2.67 9.29 3.79
CA LEU A 33 2.50 7.91 4.23
C LEU A 33 2.04 6.99 3.09
N GLY A 34 1.22 7.51 2.18
CA GLY A 34 0.72 6.78 1.01
C GLY A 34 1.86 6.37 0.09
N GLU A 35 2.74 7.31 -0.29
CA GLU A 35 3.91 7.05 -1.13
C GLU A 35 4.84 6.02 -0.49
N TYR A 36 5.22 6.22 0.77
CA TYR A 36 6.08 5.28 1.49
C TYR A 36 5.49 3.86 1.53
N ARG A 37 4.22 3.74 1.95
CA ARG A 37 3.55 2.43 2.08
C ARG A 37 3.34 1.77 0.72
N MET A 38 3.04 2.54 -0.33
CA MET A 38 2.86 2.01 -1.68
C MET A 38 4.18 1.50 -2.25
N ASN A 39 5.29 2.23 -2.06
CA ASN A 39 6.61 1.75 -2.49
C ASN A 39 7.00 0.45 -1.78
N LYS A 40 6.74 0.34 -0.47
CA LYS A 40 6.94 -0.92 0.25
C LYS A 40 6.08 -2.07 -0.28
N ALA A 41 4.84 -1.79 -0.67
CA ALA A 41 3.98 -2.78 -1.29
C ALA A 41 4.52 -3.21 -2.67
N ILE A 42 5.00 -2.28 -3.49
CA ILE A 42 5.63 -2.57 -4.79
C ILE A 42 6.86 -3.46 -4.58
N ASP A 43 7.75 -3.12 -3.64
CA ASP A 43 8.94 -3.93 -3.33
C ASP A 43 8.56 -5.35 -2.89
N ALA A 44 7.54 -5.48 -2.03
CA ALA A 44 7.06 -6.77 -1.56
C ALA A 44 6.45 -7.61 -2.69
N ILE A 45 5.69 -6.98 -3.60
CA ILE A 45 5.14 -7.64 -4.78
C ILE A 45 6.26 -8.05 -5.74
N GLY A 46 7.29 -7.22 -5.93
CA GLY A 46 8.46 -7.55 -6.74
C GLY A 46 9.22 -8.77 -6.23
N ARG A 47 9.19 -9.06 -4.92
CA ARG A 47 9.74 -10.31 -4.37
C ARG A 47 8.98 -11.56 -4.83
N LEU A 48 7.69 -11.45 -5.17
CA LEU A 48 6.92 -12.56 -5.75
C LEU A 48 7.41 -12.89 -7.17
N GLU A 49 7.89 -11.89 -7.92
CA GLU A 49 8.47 -12.11 -9.25
C GLU A 49 9.68 -13.06 -9.21
N LEU A 50 10.48 -13.01 -8.15
CA LEU A 50 11.64 -13.90 -7.96
C LEU A 50 11.26 -15.38 -7.90
N LEU A 51 10.02 -15.69 -7.48
CA LEU A 51 9.50 -17.06 -7.45
C LEU A 51 9.19 -17.60 -8.84
N ALA A 52 9.10 -16.73 -9.87
CA ALA A 52 8.84 -17.16 -11.24
C ALA A 52 9.99 -18.00 -11.82
N ASN A 53 11.20 -17.93 -11.24
CA ASN A 53 12.37 -18.68 -11.69
C ASN A 53 12.17 -20.20 -11.56
N LYS A 54 11.78 -20.84 -12.66
CA LYS A 54 11.56 -22.29 -12.77
C LYS A 54 12.80 -23.14 -12.55
N SER A 55 14.00 -22.57 -12.65
CA SER A 55 15.25 -23.30 -12.36
C SER A 55 15.53 -23.42 -10.86
N ALA A 56 14.97 -22.51 -10.06
CA ALA A 56 15.13 -22.50 -8.60
C ALA A 56 13.88 -23.03 -7.86
N TYR A 57 12.71 -22.95 -8.50
CA TYR A 57 11.43 -23.26 -7.89
C TYR A 57 10.53 -24.09 -8.80
N GLU A 58 9.80 -25.01 -8.19
CA GLU A 58 8.68 -25.71 -8.82
C GLU A 58 7.37 -25.21 -8.23
N TYR A 59 6.39 -24.96 -9.09
CA TYR A 59 5.07 -24.48 -8.69
C TYR A 59 4.03 -24.86 -9.73
N THR A 60 2.82 -25.15 -9.26
CA THR A 60 1.66 -25.44 -10.11
C THR A 60 0.94 -24.15 -10.51
N ALA A 61 0.10 -24.24 -11.54
CA ALA A 61 -0.76 -23.12 -11.94
C ALA A 61 -1.72 -22.72 -10.80
N GLU A 62 -2.28 -23.72 -10.09
CA GLU A 62 -3.21 -23.48 -8.98
C GLU A 62 -2.55 -22.74 -7.81
N GLN A 63 -1.28 -23.02 -7.53
CA GLN A 63 -0.52 -22.29 -6.51
C GLN A 63 -0.30 -20.83 -6.90
N VAL A 64 -0.01 -20.56 -8.17
CA VAL A 64 0.12 -19.19 -8.69
C VAL A 64 -1.21 -18.46 -8.59
N GLU A 65 -2.30 -19.08 -9.03
CA GLU A 65 -3.64 -18.51 -8.91
C GLU A 65 -4.03 -18.22 -7.46
N ALA A 66 -3.71 -19.11 -6.52
CA ALA A 66 -3.99 -18.89 -5.10
C ALA A 66 -3.23 -17.67 -4.53
N VAL A 67 -1.95 -17.50 -4.90
CA VAL A 67 -1.11 -16.37 -4.46
C VAL A 67 -1.68 -15.05 -4.99
N PHE A 68 -1.95 -14.98 -6.29
CA PHE A 68 -2.45 -13.74 -6.90
C PHE A 68 -3.91 -13.45 -6.54
N GLY A 69 -4.75 -14.48 -6.42
CA GLY A 69 -6.12 -14.32 -5.95
C GLY A 69 -6.19 -13.76 -4.53
N ALA A 70 -5.31 -14.19 -3.62
CA ALA A 70 -5.21 -13.61 -2.29
C ALA A 70 -4.78 -12.13 -2.32
N LEU A 71 -3.82 -11.78 -3.18
CA LEU A 71 -3.36 -10.40 -3.36
C LEU A 71 -4.48 -9.50 -3.90
N GLU A 72 -5.16 -9.92 -4.96
CA GLU A 72 -6.27 -9.19 -5.59
C GLU A 72 -7.43 -8.96 -4.61
N ASN A 73 -7.84 -10.00 -3.87
CA ASN A 73 -8.86 -9.89 -2.84
C ASN A 73 -8.47 -8.85 -1.78
N LYS A 74 -7.22 -8.87 -1.33
CA LYS A 74 -6.73 -7.90 -0.34
C LYS A 74 -6.77 -6.46 -0.87
N VAL A 75 -6.38 -6.26 -2.13
CA VAL A 75 -6.45 -4.93 -2.77
C VAL A 75 -7.90 -4.46 -2.89
N ALA A 76 -8.82 -5.36 -3.28
CA ALA A 76 -10.25 -5.07 -3.36
C ALA A 76 -10.82 -4.64 -1.99
N ASP A 77 -10.53 -5.38 -0.92
CA ASP A 77 -10.95 -5.05 0.44
C ASP A 77 -10.45 -3.67 0.90
N VAL A 78 -9.18 -3.37 0.61
CA VAL A 78 -8.60 -2.06 0.96
C VAL A 78 -9.28 -0.95 0.17
N LYS A 79 -9.48 -1.12 -1.14
CA LYS A 79 -10.16 -0.14 -2.00
C LYS A 79 -11.61 0.10 -1.57
N ALA A 80 -12.30 -0.94 -1.10
CA ALA A 80 -13.65 -0.82 -0.56
C ALA A 80 -13.70 0.15 0.64
N LYS A 81 -12.69 0.12 1.53
CA LYS A 81 -12.61 1.05 2.68
C LYS A 81 -12.44 2.52 2.30
N PHE A 82 -11.84 2.80 1.14
CA PHE A 82 -11.76 4.16 0.60
C PHE A 82 -13.06 4.61 -0.08
N SER A 83 -13.92 3.64 -0.44
CA SER A 83 -15.17 3.87 -1.16
C SER A 83 -16.39 3.91 -0.25
N THR A 84 -16.24 3.57 1.03
CA THR A 84 -17.31 3.70 2.02
C THR A 84 -17.65 5.18 2.18
N LYS A 85 -18.67 5.63 1.43
CA LYS A 85 -19.32 6.93 1.65
C LYS A 85 -19.59 7.03 3.15
N LYS A 86 -19.11 8.11 3.74
CA LYS A 86 -19.47 8.53 5.10
C LYS A 86 -20.98 8.43 5.19
N GLN A 87 -21.47 7.42 5.89
CA GLN A 87 -22.88 7.31 6.20
C GLN A 87 -23.10 8.37 7.28
N ASP A 88 -23.25 9.62 6.84
CA ASP A 88 -23.71 10.74 7.66
C ASP A 88 -25.20 10.49 7.99
N ASN A 89 -25.50 9.41 8.72
CA ASN A 89 -26.68 9.33 9.58
C ASN A 89 -26.22 9.95 10.91
N THR A 90 -26.83 10.96 11.49
CA THR A 90 -28.25 11.32 11.47
C THR A 90 -28.30 12.72 12.08
N SER A 91 -28.68 13.76 11.34
CA SER A 91 -29.19 14.96 11.99
C SER A 91 -30.71 14.84 12.01
N PHE A 92 -31.21 14.43 13.17
CA PHE A 92 -32.63 14.46 13.48
C PHE A 92 -33.02 15.90 13.84
N SER A 93 -34.02 16.45 13.16
CA SER A 93 -34.59 17.78 13.43
C SER A 93 -36.08 17.62 13.69
N PHE A 94 -36.55 18.03 14.86
CA PHE A 94 -37.99 18.21 15.09
C PHE A 94 -38.43 19.44 14.28
N GLY A 95 -39.14 19.21 13.18
CA GLY A 95 -39.81 20.28 12.45
C GLY A 95 -40.62 21.14 13.42
N THR A 96 -40.47 22.45 13.30
CA THR A 96 -41.20 23.46 14.07
C THR A 96 -42.70 23.18 14.01
N HIS A 97 -43.30 22.76 15.12
CA HIS A 97 -44.75 22.81 15.28
C HIS A 97 -45.11 24.28 15.46
N ALA A 98 -45.53 24.92 14.36
CA ALA A 98 -46.27 26.17 14.41
C ALA A 98 -47.69 25.82 14.87
N GLU A 99 -48.08 26.31 16.04
CA GLU A 99 -49.47 26.48 16.46
C GLU A 99 -49.82 27.97 16.34
#